data_AF-A0A368U9G7-F1
#
_entry.id   AF-A0A368U9G7-F1
#
_cell.length_a   1.000
_cell.length_b   1.000
_cell.length_c   1.000
_cell.angle_alpha   90.00
_cell.angle_beta   90.00
_cell.angle_gamma   90.00
#
_symmetry.space_group_name_H-M   'P 1'
#
loop_
_entity.id
_entity.type
_entity.pdbx_description
1 polymer ?
#
loop_
_entity_poly.entity_id
_entity_poly.type
_entity_poly.pdbx_seq_one_letter_code
_entity_poly.pdbx_strand_id
1 'polypeptide(L)'
;MLSVPCLHYDQWIDTPLEDLKKGDLVRVSAKLLDVLGPVYVKDGTQYLPATPHDQQPIRLMVGEYARNRQHICMVMDMCLADLHEFPDGTALIGNLAAGSIFSPRLSEPDLETFCKKHISRYRAFADDHEHILDTGEVVPITPWWEPMLITG
;
A
#
# COMPACT_ATOMS: atom_id res chain seq x y z
N MET A 1 6.57 22.47 -11.72
CA MET A 1 7.38 21.24 -11.66
C MET A 1 6.39 20.10 -11.53
N LEU A 2 6.44 19.10 -12.41
CA LEU A 2 5.48 18.00 -12.39
C LEU A 2 5.88 17.02 -11.27
N SER A 3 4.91 16.59 -10.47
CA SER A 3 5.10 15.58 -9.43
C SER A 3 4.02 14.51 -9.56
N VAL A 4 4.31 13.34 -8.99
CA VAL A 4 3.36 12.23 -8.89
C VAL A 4 3.40 11.63 -7.49
N PRO A 5 2.29 11.12 -6.96
CA PRO A 5 2.29 10.36 -5.71
C PRO A 5 3.18 9.11 -5.85
N CYS A 6 4.22 9.04 -5.03
CA CYS A 6 5.13 7.91 -4.90
C CYS A 6 4.94 7.27 -3.52
N LEU A 7 4.92 5.94 -3.44
CA LEU A 7 4.82 5.22 -2.18
C LEU A 7 6.21 5.19 -1.52
N HIS A 8 6.36 5.98 -0.45
CA HIS A 8 7.53 5.95 0.42
C HIS A 8 7.15 5.23 1.71
N TYR A 9 7.65 4.01 1.85
CA TYR A 9 7.33 3.11 2.96
C TYR A 9 5.82 2.82 3.09
N ASP A 10 5.11 3.56 3.92
CA ASP A 10 3.67 3.46 4.20
C ASP A 10 2.91 4.76 3.88
N GLN A 11 3.52 5.67 3.12
CA GLN A 11 2.94 6.97 2.78
C GLN A 11 3.01 7.28 1.28
N TRP A 12 1.95 7.92 0.78
CA TRP A 12 1.97 8.54 -0.54
C TRP A 12 2.52 9.95 -0.43
N ILE A 13 3.69 10.19 -1.05
CA ILE A 13 4.37 11.49 -1.07
C ILE A 13 4.40 12.00 -2.50
N ASP A 14 3.91 13.22 -2.72
CA ASP A 14 4.06 13.91 -4.00
C ASP A 14 5.54 14.13 -4.28
N THR A 15 6.09 13.35 -5.21
CA THR A 15 7.51 13.32 -5.52
C THR A 15 7.75 13.98 -6.88
N PRO A 16 8.67 14.96 -6.98
CA PRO A 16 9.06 15.54 -8.26
C PRO A 16 9.53 14.46 -9.24
N LEU A 17 9.19 14.63 -10.52
CA LEU A 17 9.51 13.65 -11.56
C LEU A 17 11.01 13.34 -11.67
N GLU A 18 11.87 14.33 -11.45
CA GLU A 18 13.32 14.22 -11.45
C GLU A 18 13.91 13.43 -10.27
N ASP A 19 13.17 13.30 -9.16
CA ASP A 19 13.62 12.60 -7.96
C ASP A 19 13.26 11.11 -7.98
N LEU A 20 12.41 10.69 -8.92
CA LEU A 20 11.99 9.30 -9.08
C LEU A 20 13.14 8.41 -9.55
N LYS A 21 13.20 7.21 -8.96
CA LYS A 21 14.22 6.20 -9.19
C LYS A 21 13.59 4.90 -9.64
N LYS A 22 14.41 4.06 -10.30
CA LYS A 22 14.00 2.71 -10.68
C LYS A 22 13.58 1.93 -9.42
N GLY A 23 12.40 1.32 -9.48
CA GLY A 23 11.80 0.57 -8.39
C GLY A 23 10.83 1.37 -7.52
N ASP A 24 10.72 2.69 -7.74
CA ASP A 24 9.67 3.48 -7.10
C ASP A 24 8.30 3.05 -7.62
N LEU A 25 7.34 2.94 -6.71
CA LEU A 25 5.94 2.66 -7.02
C LEU A 25 5.16 3.98 -7.01
N VAL A 26 4.61 4.36 -8.17
CA VAL A 26 3.88 5.62 -8.33
C VAL A 26 2.42 5.37 -8.71
N ARG A 27 1.56 6.33 -8.38
CA ARG A 27 0.14 6.31 -8.75
C ARG A 27 -0.16 7.40 -9.78
N VAL A 28 -0.62 7.01 -10.96
CA VAL A 28 -0.98 7.92 -12.06
C VAL A 28 -2.37 7.56 -12.59
N SER A 29 -3.34 8.47 -12.47
CA SER A 29 -4.72 8.26 -12.95
C SER A 29 -5.34 6.93 -12.47
N ALA A 30 -5.25 6.65 -11.17
CA ALA A 30 -5.68 5.42 -10.51
C ALA A 30 -4.97 4.12 -10.97
N LYS A 31 -3.88 4.23 -11.72
CA LYS A 31 -3.00 3.10 -12.04
C LYS A 31 -1.76 3.14 -11.18
N LEU A 32 -1.35 1.98 -10.71
CA LEU A 32 -0.05 1.77 -10.11
C LEU A 32 0.97 1.47 -11.19
N LEU A 33 2.13 2.12 -11.12
CA LEU A 33 3.21 1.93 -12.08
C LEU A 33 4.54 1.73 -11.34
N ASP A 34 5.33 0.75 -11.78
CA ASP A 34 6.73 0.60 -11.37
C ASP A 34 7.61 1.47 -12.27
N VAL A 35 8.39 2.37 -11.66
CA VAL A 35 9.35 3.21 -12.37
C VAL A 35 10.52 2.35 -12.85
N LEU A 36 10.82 2.42 -14.15
CA LEU A 36 11.88 1.61 -14.79
C LEU A 36 13.22 2.36 -14.88
N GLY A 37 13.21 3.68 -14.73
CA GLY A 37 14.40 4.53 -14.82
C GLY A 37 14.07 6.02 -14.65
N PRO A 38 15.09 6.89 -14.74
CA PRO A 38 14.89 8.32 -14.57
C PRO A 38 14.05 8.93 -15.69
N VAL A 39 13.43 10.05 -15.39
CA VAL A 39 12.70 10.86 -16.38
C VAL A 39 13.66 11.40 -17.44
N TYR A 40 13.20 11.43 -18.68
CA TYR A 40 13.96 11.97 -19.81
C TYR A 40 13.09 12.86 -20.69
N VAL A 41 13.74 13.74 -21.45
CA VAL A 41 13.06 14.63 -22.40
C VAL A 41 13.33 14.15 -23.81
N LYS A 42 12.27 14.01 -24.60
CA LYS A 42 12.33 13.72 -26.04
C LYS A 42 11.38 14.67 -26.77
N ASP A 43 11.89 15.40 -27.76
CA ASP A 43 11.12 16.35 -28.56
C ASP A 43 10.35 17.39 -27.70
N GLY A 44 10.99 17.87 -26.63
CA GLY A 44 10.39 18.84 -25.69
C GLY A 44 9.33 18.25 -24.74
N THR A 45 9.02 16.96 -24.84
CA THR A 45 8.07 16.26 -23.97
C THR A 45 8.83 15.45 -22.91
N GLN A 46 8.41 15.55 -21.65
CA GLN A 46 8.93 14.73 -20.55
C GLN A 46 8.27 13.35 -20.55
N TYR A 47 9.08 12.30 -20.38
CA TYR A 47 8.64 10.91 -20.31
C TYR A 47 9.17 10.27 -19.03
N LEU A 48 8.27 9.59 -18.30
CA LEU A 48 8.61 8.69 -17.21
C LEU A 48 8.54 7.25 -17.74
N PRO A 49 9.67 6.55 -17.93
CA PRO A 49 9.64 5.14 -18.29
C PRO A 49 9.11 4.34 -17.09
N ALA A 50 7.93 3.75 -17.26
CA ALA A 50 7.25 2.96 -16.24
C ALA A 50 6.44 1.82 -16.87
N THR A 51 6.15 0.79 -16.09
CA THR A 51 5.26 -0.32 -16.47
C THR A 51 4.08 -0.39 -15.50
N PRO A 52 2.89 -0.87 -15.91
CA PRO A 52 1.85 -1.23 -14.95
C PRO A 52 2.43 -2.13 -13.86
N HIS A 53 2.16 -1.79 -12.60
CA HIS A 53 2.53 -2.62 -11.48
C HIS A 53 1.74 -3.91 -11.55
N ASP A 54 2.44 -5.04 -11.59
CA ASP A 54 1.82 -6.35 -11.69
C ASP A 54 1.06 -6.62 -10.39
N GLN A 55 -0.27 -6.58 -10.47
CA GLN A 55 -1.10 -7.03 -9.36
C GLN A 55 -0.91 -8.53 -9.26
N GLN A 56 -0.16 -8.94 -8.23
CA GLN A 56 0.07 -10.35 -7.92
C GLN A 56 -1.26 -11.12 -7.95
N PRO A 57 -1.24 -12.42 -8.32
CA PRO A 57 -2.46 -13.21 -8.35
C PRO A 57 -3.16 -13.15 -7.00
N ILE A 58 -4.49 -13.14 -6.99
CA ILE A 58 -5.29 -13.17 -5.77
C ILE A 58 -4.82 -14.37 -4.93
N ARG A 59 -4.25 -14.08 -3.75
CA ARG A 59 -3.75 -15.10 -2.83
C ARG A 59 -4.80 -15.36 -1.76
N LEU A 60 -5.44 -16.51 -1.85
CA LEU A 60 -6.34 -16.98 -0.79
C LEU A 60 -5.51 -17.57 0.36
N MET A 61 -5.47 -16.87 1.49
CA MET A 61 -4.78 -17.34 2.69
C MET A 61 -5.71 -18.26 3.49
N VAL A 62 -5.68 -19.56 3.20
CA VAL A 62 -6.52 -20.57 3.86
C VAL A 62 -5.69 -21.68 4.51
N GLY A 63 -6.20 -22.24 5.60
CA GLY A 63 -5.58 -23.38 6.29
C GLY A 63 -4.16 -23.04 6.77
N GLU A 64 -3.18 -23.82 6.32
CA GLU A 64 -1.77 -23.62 6.72
C GLU A 64 -1.15 -22.33 6.17
N TYR A 65 -1.68 -21.79 5.06
CA TYR A 65 -1.20 -20.53 4.49
C TYR A 65 -1.64 -19.30 5.29
N ALA A 66 -2.63 -19.44 6.17
CA ALA A 66 -3.03 -18.42 7.15
C ALA A 66 -2.31 -18.58 8.50
N ARG A 67 -1.46 -19.61 8.66
CA ARG A 67 -0.74 -19.85 9.91
C ARG A 67 0.20 -18.67 10.17
N ASN A 68 0.07 -18.06 11.34
CA ASN A 68 0.82 -16.88 11.77
C ASN A 68 0.47 -15.58 11.00
N ARG A 69 -0.63 -15.58 10.24
CA ARG A 69 -1.16 -14.39 9.55
C ARG A 69 -2.60 -14.10 9.97
N GLN A 70 -3.05 -14.61 11.12
CA GLN A 70 -4.46 -14.58 11.48
C GLN A 70 -4.99 -13.15 11.63
N HIS A 71 -4.26 -12.28 12.30
CA HIS A 71 -4.69 -10.90 12.52
C HIS A 71 -4.46 -10.04 11.27
N ILE A 72 -3.46 -10.35 10.45
CA ILE A 72 -3.33 -9.77 9.10
C ILE A 72 -4.59 -10.06 8.27
N CYS A 73 -5.01 -11.33 8.19
CA CYS A 73 -6.22 -11.73 7.46
C CYS A 73 -7.46 -10.99 7.99
N MET A 74 -7.62 -10.94 9.32
CA MET A 74 -8.74 -10.24 9.94
C MET A 74 -8.76 -8.74 9.59
N VAL A 75 -7.60 -8.07 9.57
CA VAL A 75 -7.52 -6.65 9.21
C VAL A 75 -7.80 -6.43 7.72
N MET A 76 -7.31 -7.32 6.84
CA MET A 76 -7.65 -7.29 5.41
C MET A 76 -9.16 -7.35 5.18
N ASP A 77 -9.84 -8.27 5.87
CA ASP A 77 -11.30 -8.42 5.78
C ASP A 77 -12.04 -7.16 6.29
N MET A 78 -11.60 -6.60 7.42
CA MET A 78 -12.21 -5.40 8.01
C MET A 78 -12.01 -4.12 7.21
N CYS A 79 -11.05 -4.09 6.28
CA CYS A 79 -10.69 -2.90 5.52
C CYS A 79 -10.88 -3.06 4.00
N LEU A 80 -11.34 -4.22 3.52
CA LEU A 80 -11.35 -4.57 2.09
C LEU A 80 -10.00 -4.27 1.41
N ALA A 81 -8.94 -4.76 2.03
CA ALA A 81 -7.56 -4.44 1.66
C ALA A 81 -6.74 -5.69 1.34
N ASP A 82 -5.65 -5.49 0.63
CA ASP A 82 -4.71 -6.54 0.25
C ASP A 82 -3.43 -6.49 1.10
N LEU A 83 -2.77 -7.64 1.24
CA LEU A 83 -1.41 -7.71 1.74
C LEU A 83 -0.43 -7.47 0.59
N HIS A 84 0.36 -6.40 0.69
CA HIS A 84 1.40 -6.06 -0.27
C HIS A 84 2.78 -6.44 0.30
N GLU A 85 3.40 -7.47 -0.26
CA GLU A 85 4.76 -7.93 0.09
C GLU A 85 5.78 -7.23 -0.82
N PHE A 86 6.89 -6.76 -0.22
CA PHE A 86 7.96 -6.05 -0.92
C PHE A 86 9.23 -6.89 -1.03
N PRO A 87 10.12 -6.60 -2.01
CA PRO A 87 11.36 -7.36 -2.20
C PRO A 87 12.34 -7.33 -1.01
N ASP A 88 12.23 -6.36 -0.11
CA ASP A 88 13.05 -6.25 1.09
C ASP A 88 12.53 -7.11 2.26
N GLY A 89 11.49 -7.92 2.03
CA GLY A 89 10.91 -8.83 3.03
C GLY A 89 9.93 -8.16 3.99
N THR A 90 9.61 -6.89 3.77
CA THR A 90 8.54 -6.20 4.50
C THR A 90 7.21 -6.32 3.76
N ALA A 91 6.12 -6.03 4.46
CA ALA A 91 4.78 -6.00 3.92
C ALA A 91 3.95 -4.89 4.56
N LEU A 92 2.87 -4.48 3.90
CA LEU A 92 1.84 -3.60 4.46
C LEU A 92 0.45 -4.06 4.00
N ILE A 93 -0.59 -3.62 4.71
CA ILE A 93 -1.98 -3.81 4.33
C ILE A 93 -2.49 -2.52 3.69
N GLY A 94 -3.04 -2.61 2.49
CA GLY A 94 -3.42 -1.44 1.71
C GLY A 94 -4.36 -1.76 0.56
N ASN A 95 -5.03 -0.74 0.05
CA ASN A 95 -5.53 -0.73 -1.32
C ASN A 95 -4.72 0.32 -2.08
N LEU A 96 -3.58 -0.10 -2.64
CA LEU A 96 -2.62 0.82 -3.26
C LEU A 96 -3.21 1.55 -4.48
N ALA A 97 -4.10 0.92 -5.24
CA ALA A 97 -4.74 1.55 -6.39
C ALA A 97 -5.68 2.69 -5.97
N ALA A 98 -6.44 2.47 -4.89
CA ALA A 98 -7.25 3.50 -4.25
C ALA A 98 -6.41 4.54 -3.48
N GLY A 99 -5.12 4.25 -3.24
CA GLY A 99 -4.22 5.10 -2.46
C GLY A 99 -4.44 5.02 -0.94
N SER A 100 -5.13 3.98 -0.46
CA SER A 100 -5.43 3.77 0.96
C SER A 100 -4.41 2.83 1.60
N ILE A 101 -3.86 3.22 2.74
CA ILE A 101 -2.91 2.43 3.54
C ILE A 101 -3.55 2.16 4.90
N PHE A 102 -3.55 0.91 5.34
CA PHE A 102 -4.22 0.47 6.56
C PHE A 102 -3.25 -0.04 7.64
N SER A 103 -1.96 -0.15 7.34
CA SER A 103 -0.92 -0.50 8.32
C SER A 103 0.40 0.20 8.00
N PRO A 104 1.33 0.31 8.98
CA PRO A 104 2.72 0.57 8.64
C PRO A 104 3.27 -0.57 7.77
N ARG A 105 4.34 -0.28 7.03
CA ARG A 105 5.16 -1.29 6.38
C ARG A 105 6.08 -1.90 7.43
N LEU A 106 6.06 -3.21 7.59
CA LEU A 106 6.79 -3.93 8.65
C LEU A 106 7.26 -5.29 8.14
N SER A 107 8.15 -5.96 8.87
CA SER A 107 8.31 -7.40 8.64
C SER A 107 6.96 -8.10 8.89
N GLU A 108 6.68 -9.20 8.18
CA GLU A 108 5.40 -9.90 8.34
C GLU A 108 5.09 -10.34 9.79
N PRO A 109 6.05 -10.88 10.58
CA PRO A 109 5.80 -11.19 11.99
C PRO A 109 5.48 -9.96 12.85
N ASP A 110 6.14 -8.83 12.57
CA ASP A 110 5.87 -7.56 13.26
C ASP A 110 4.52 -6.98 12.84
N LEU A 111 4.14 -7.14 11.57
CA LEU A 111 2.85 -6.75 11.03
C LEU A 111 1.71 -7.55 11.69
N GLU A 112 1.85 -8.88 11.81
CA GLU A 112 0.89 -9.72 12.52
C GLU A 112 0.75 -9.29 13.99
N THR A 113 1.87 -9.00 14.65
CA THR A 113 1.89 -8.50 16.04
C THR A 113 1.21 -7.13 16.16
N PHE A 114 1.46 -6.24 15.20
CA PHE A 114 0.83 -4.92 15.11
C PHE A 114 -0.68 -5.04 14.92
N CYS A 115 -1.14 -5.84 13.95
CA CYS A 115 -2.55 -6.11 13.70
C CYS A 115 -3.24 -6.68 14.94
N LYS A 116 -2.61 -7.65 15.61
CA LYS A 116 -3.11 -8.22 16.86
C LYS A 116 -3.28 -7.17 17.97
N LYS A 117 -2.26 -6.33 18.17
CA LYS A 117 -2.27 -5.28 19.20
C LYS A 117 -3.37 -4.24 18.94
N HIS A 118 -3.67 -3.95 17.68
CA HIS A 118 -4.56 -2.86 17.28
C HIS A 118 -5.92 -3.33 16.73
N ILE A 119 -6.25 -4.63 16.85
CA ILE A 119 -7.43 -5.23 16.23
C ILE A 119 -8.75 -4.55 16.62
N SER A 120 -8.86 -4.00 17.84
CA SER A 120 -10.04 -3.26 18.29
C SER A 120 -10.28 -1.98 17.50
N ARG A 121 -9.23 -1.32 16.99
CA ARG A 121 -9.36 -0.12 16.15
C ARG A 121 -9.91 -0.47 14.78
N TYR A 122 -9.45 -1.57 14.20
CA TYR A 122 -9.94 -2.05 12.91
C TYR A 122 -11.39 -2.53 13.00
N ARG A 123 -11.78 -3.18 14.10
CA ARG A 123 -13.18 -3.53 14.35
C ARG A 123 -14.07 -2.30 14.44
N ALA A 124 -13.68 -1.31 15.24
CA ALA A 124 -14.44 -0.07 15.33
C ALA A 124 -14.56 0.63 13.96
N PHE A 125 -13.46 0.66 13.18
CA PHE A 125 -13.50 1.17 11.82
C PHE A 125 -14.48 0.40 10.92
N ALA A 126 -14.46 -0.93 10.96
CA ALA A 126 -15.38 -1.75 10.18
C ALA A 126 -16.84 -1.54 10.62
N ASP A 127 -17.11 -1.51 11.92
CA ASP A 127 -18.44 -1.29 12.48
C ASP A 127 -19.00 0.09 12.08
N ASP A 128 -18.17 1.13 12.11
CA ASP A 128 -18.56 2.50 11.73
C ASP A 128 -18.86 2.63 10.21
N HIS A 129 -18.33 1.74 9.38
CA HIS A 129 -18.38 1.82 7.92
C HIS A 129 -19.00 0.58 7.24
N GLU A 130 -19.65 -0.31 8.00
CA GLU A 130 -20.17 -1.61 7.54
C GLU A 130 -20.97 -1.46 6.23
N HIS A 131 -21.91 -0.51 6.19
CA HIS A 131 -22.76 -0.25 5.03
C HIS A 131 -22.01 0.16 3.75
N ILE A 132 -20.83 0.77 3.86
CA ILE A 132 -19.99 1.17 2.71
C ILE A 132 -19.10 -0.01 2.30
N LEU A 133 -18.54 -0.72 3.27
CA LEU A 133 -17.74 -1.91 2.99
C LEU A 133 -18.59 -2.99 2.30
N ASP A 134 -19.86 -3.16 2.69
CA ASP A 134 -20.77 -4.11 2.05
C ASP A 134 -21.04 -3.81 0.56
N THR A 135 -20.83 -2.58 0.08
CA THR A 135 -20.94 -2.24 -1.35
C THR A 135 -19.65 -2.55 -2.13
N GLY A 136 -18.58 -2.97 -1.44
CA GLY A 136 -17.25 -3.17 -2.00
C GLY A 136 -16.44 -1.88 -2.16
N GLU A 137 -16.92 -0.77 -1.58
CA GLU A 137 -16.22 0.50 -1.62
C GLU A 137 -15.10 0.57 -0.57
N VAL A 138 -13.96 1.12 -0.97
CA VAL A 138 -12.80 1.31 -0.08
C VAL A 138 -12.96 2.61 0.69
N VAL A 139 -13.02 2.51 2.02
CA VAL A 139 -13.01 3.68 2.90
C VAL A 139 -11.57 3.95 3.34
N PRO A 140 -11.01 5.16 3.09
CA PRO A 140 -9.68 5.48 3.56
C PRO A 140 -9.68 5.59 5.09
N ILE A 141 -8.62 5.10 5.71
CA ILE A 141 -8.39 5.29 7.13
C ILE A 141 -7.32 6.36 7.34
N THR A 142 -7.51 7.25 8.31
CA THR A 142 -6.47 8.22 8.70
C THR A 142 -5.38 7.48 9.46
N PRO A 143 -4.12 7.41 9.01
CA PRO A 143 -3.07 6.72 9.74
C PRO A 143 -2.92 7.23 11.18
N TRP A 144 -2.81 6.31 12.15
CA TRP A 144 -2.63 6.63 13.59
C TRP A 144 -1.36 6.02 14.18
N TRP A 145 -0.59 5.29 13.38
CA TRP A 145 0.72 4.80 13.75
C TRP A 145 1.76 5.88 13.46
N GLU A 146 2.89 5.82 14.15
CA GLU A 146 4.01 6.70 13.85
C GLU A 146 4.56 6.35 12.46
N PRO A 147 4.73 7.33 11.56
CA PRO A 147 5.42 7.09 10.31
C PRO A 147 6.83 6.60 10.64
N MET A 148 7.26 5.50 10.03
CA MET A 148 8.70 5.24 10.04
C MET A 148 9.34 6.27 9.12
N LEU A 149 9.90 7.31 9.73
CA LEU A 149 10.75 8.25 9.03
C LEU A 149 11.95 7.47 8.51
N ILE A 150 12.10 7.43 7.18
CA ILE A 150 13.35 7.04 6.55
C ILE A 150 14.35 8.12 6.97
N THR A 151 15.20 7.83 7.97
CA THR A 151 16.43 8.60 8.16
C THR A 151 17.30 8.29 6.96
N GLY A 152 17.36 9.24 6.03
CA GLY A 152 18.18 9.16 4.81
C GLY A 152 19.67 9.08 5.06
#